data_AF-A0A8T7B9Q7-F1
#
_entry.id   AF-A0A8T7B9Q7-F1
#
_cell.length_a   1.000
_cell.length_b   1.000
_cell.length_c   1.000
_cell.angle_alpha   90.00
_cell.angle_beta   90.00
_cell.angle_gamma   90.00
#
_symmetry.space_group_name_H-M   'P 1'
#
loop_
_entity.id
_entity.type
_entity.pdbx_description
1 polymer ?
#
loop_
_entity_poly.entity_id
_entity_poly.type
_entity_poly.pdbx_seq_one_letter_code
_entity_poly.pdbx_strand_id
1 'polypeptide(L)'
;MNPLQKARSIYYTILEKVYEKREHDQAWPLSAVGLDQWRWSMTTGFTMLAAVVALVVLSIVYQSGGKRIIEGLTERITPTSTYDIFIPTEKQVAAAMMPAMPVSFQFKKKGPVLTVVDSTDQTVDVHLSVTGYGYQNKPEPIGSADIKRFRNRVEYRYDRITEWYHHDPYGLEQGFTLWLPPAGLETSNKWRWFRKKKKTDRGTVVIELALESELTAVMDKKGEGINFRSADQENSDTLLRYSKILAWDDLGRLLPVQLELKENKKRTVIELYVDVSDALWPVFIS
;
A
#
# COMPACT_ATOMS: atom_id res chain seq x y z
N MET A 1 5.21 38.26 -1.84
CA MET A 1 4.71 36.87 -1.74
C MET A 1 3.29 36.91 -1.19
N ASN A 2 2.31 36.31 -1.87
CA ASN A 2 0.90 36.30 -1.43
C ASN A 2 0.79 35.51 -0.10
N PRO A 3 -0.09 35.91 0.85
CA PRO A 3 -0.36 35.16 2.09
C PRO A 3 -0.43 33.63 1.93
N LEU A 4 -1.03 33.12 0.86
CA LEU A 4 -1.14 31.68 0.58
C LEU A 4 0.21 31.03 0.28
N GLN A 5 1.11 31.72 -0.43
CA GLN A 5 2.47 31.25 -0.71
C GLN A 5 3.34 31.28 0.56
N LYS A 6 3.12 32.27 1.43
CA LYS A 6 3.79 32.35 2.74
C LYS A 6 3.34 31.21 3.67
N ALA A 7 2.06 30.89 3.70
CA ALA A 7 1.53 29.75 4.45
C ALA A 7 2.07 28.41 3.92
N ARG A 8 2.13 28.22 2.59
CA ARG A 8 2.73 27.02 1.98
C ARG A 8 4.21 26.87 2.33
N SER A 9 4.99 27.94 2.22
CA SER A 9 6.41 27.92 2.58
C SER A 9 6.62 27.52 4.05
N ILE A 10 5.83 28.08 4.98
CA ILE A 10 5.90 27.72 6.40
C ILE A 10 5.52 26.25 6.63
N TYR A 11 4.49 25.75 5.94
CA TYR A 11 4.07 24.35 6.04
C TYR A 11 5.17 23.37 5.60
N TYR A 12 5.82 23.63 4.46
CA TYR A 12 6.91 22.76 3.97
C TYR A 12 8.16 22.82 4.85
N THR A 13 8.52 24.00 5.38
CA THR A 13 9.64 24.14 6.33
C THR A 13 9.38 23.41 7.64
N ILE A 14 8.14 23.35 8.12
CA ILE A 14 7.79 22.58 9.32
C ILE A 14 7.87 21.07 9.04
N LEU A 15 7.34 20.61 7.90
CA LEU A 15 7.44 19.20 7.51
C LEU A 15 8.89 18.74 7.36
N GLU A 16 9.73 19.54 6.70
CA GLU A 16 11.15 19.24 6.50
C GLU A 16 11.88 19.09 7.84
N LYS A 17 11.65 20.00 8.79
CA LYS A 17 12.24 19.91 10.14
C LYS A 17 11.72 18.75 10.98
N VAL A 18 10.46 18.34 10.78
CA VAL A 18 9.89 17.15 11.45
C VAL A 18 10.52 15.87 10.88
N TYR A 19 10.85 15.85 9.60
CA TYR A 19 11.53 14.73 8.95
C TYR A 19 13.02 14.65 9.32
N GLU A 20 13.78 15.75 9.30
CA GLU A 20 15.19 15.79 9.73
C GLU A 20 15.37 15.31 11.17
N LYS A 21 14.44 15.66 12.07
CA LYS A 21 14.48 15.21 13.46
C LYS A 21 14.27 13.70 13.61
N ARG A 22 13.56 13.07 12.68
CA ARG A 22 13.28 11.62 12.70
C ARG A 22 14.50 10.79 12.28
N GLU A 23 15.38 11.32 11.44
CA GLU A 23 16.64 10.67 11.06
C GLU A 23 17.71 10.78 12.15
N HIS A 24 17.67 11.85 12.95
CA HIS A 24 18.69 12.10 13.97
C HIS A 24 18.51 11.32 15.29
N ASP A 25 17.29 10.86 15.60
CA ASP A 25 16.97 10.16 16.85
C ASP A 25 17.16 8.61 16.78
N GLN A 26 17.70 8.06 15.69
CA GLN A 26 18.01 6.62 15.52
C GLN A 26 19.37 6.16 16.09
N ALA A 27 19.84 6.78 17.18
CA ALA A 27 21.02 6.28 17.90
C ALA A 27 20.76 6.16 19.40
N TRP A 28 20.54 4.92 19.86
CA TRP A 28 20.89 4.28 21.14
C TRP A 28 19.79 3.39 21.74
N PRO A 29 20.15 2.28 22.42
CA PRO A 29 19.26 1.15 22.68
C PRO A 29 18.78 1.14 24.12
N LEU A 30 17.48 0.96 24.39
CA LEU A 30 17.04 0.53 25.72
C LEU A 30 15.86 -0.43 25.68
N SER A 31 16.01 -1.35 26.62
CA SER A 31 15.29 -2.56 26.97
C SER A 31 13.82 -2.37 27.33
N ALA A 32 13.12 -3.50 27.29
CA ALA A 32 11.77 -3.74 27.73
C ALA A 32 11.35 -3.00 29.01
N VAL A 33 10.04 -2.71 29.06
CA VAL A 33 9.24 -1.99 30.09
C VAL A 33 8.98 -0.53 29.70
N GLY A 34 7.90 -0.28 28.92
CA GLY A 34 7.35 1.09 28.76
C GLY A 34 6.60 1.46 27.46
N LEU A 35 6.24 0.52 26.58
CA LEU A 35 5.68 0.85 25.25
C LEU A 35 4.23 1.40 25.26
N ASP A 36 3.43 1.15 26.29
CA ASP A 36 2.03 1.60 26.32
C ASP A 36 1.84 3.05 26.79
N GLN A 37 2.74 3.59 27.61
CA GLN A 37 2.71 5.02 27.97
C GLN A 37 3.21 5.91 26.82
N TRP A 38 4.12 5.41 25.98
CA TRP A 38 4.73 6.20 24.91
C TRP A 38 3.80 6.42 23.69
N ARG A 39 2.92 5.44 23.40
CA ARG A 39 1.90 5.56 22.34
C ARG A 39 0.80 6.60 22.65
N TRP A 40 0.45 6.78 23.93
CA TRP A 40 -0.51 7.80 24.36
C TRP A 40 0.09 9.22 24.36
N SER A 41 1.37 9.39 24.70
CA SER A 41 2.04 10.70 24.67
C SER A 41 2.30 11.24 23.26
N MET A 42 2.48 10.37 22.27
CA MET A 42 2.69 10.78 20.87
C MET A 42 1.39 11.25 20.20
N THR A 43 0.26 10.58 20.42
CA THR A 43 -1.05 10.99 19.88
C THR A 43 -1.57 12.28 20.52
N THR A 44 -1.33 12.48 21.82
CA THR A 44 -1.61 13.77 22.49
C THR A 44 -0.65 14.88 22.05
N GLY A 45 0.64 14.57 21.81
CA GLY A 45 1.61 15.52 21.29
C GLY A 45 1.27 16.04 19.89
N PHE A 46 0.87 15.15 18.97
CA PHE A 46 0.47 15.53 17.61
C PHE A 46 -0.84 16.33 17.57
N THR A 47 -1.81 16.00 18.42
CA THR A 47 -3.07 16.75 18.52
C THR A 47 -2.87 18.13 19.14
N MET A 48 -2.00 18.27 20.15
CA MET A 48 -1.61 19.58 20.68
C MET A 48 -0.87 20.43 19.65
N LEU A 49 0.04 19.85 18.87
CA LEU A 49 0.77 20.59 17.84
C LEU A 49 -0.18 21.10 16.74
N ALA A 50 -1.12 20.27 16.28
CA ALA A 50 -2.14 20.68 15.32
C ALA A 50 -3.05 21.79 15.88
N ALA A 51 -3.44 21.70 17.16
CA ALA A 51 -4.22 22.74 17.83
C ALA A 51 -3.46 24.06 17.96
N VAL A 52 -2.16 24.02 18.29
CA VAL A 52 -1.31 25.22 18.35
C VAL A 52 -1.14 25.84 16.97
N VAL A 53 -0.91 25.05 15.92
CA VAL A 53 -0.84 25.55 14.54
C VAL A 53 -2.17 26.19 14.13
N ALA A 54 -3.30 25.57 14.44
CA ALA A 54 -4.62 26.13 14.17
C ALA A 54 -4.84 27.47 14.90
N LEU A 55 -4.45 27.56 16.18
CA LEU A 55 -4.56 28.79 16.98
C LEU A 55 -3.63 29.90 16.48
N VAL A 56 -2.42 29.57 16.03
CA VAL A 56 -1.49 30.53 15.43
C VAL A 56 -2.04 31.05 14.10
N VAL A 57 -2.61 30.18 13.26
CA VAL A 57 -3.26 30.58 12.00
C VAL A 57 -4.47 31.47 12.27
N LEU A 58 -5.32 31.11 13.25
CA LEU A 58 -6.45 31.93 13.69
C LEU A 58 -6.01 33.31 14.22
N SER A 59 -4.94 33.36 15.00
CA SER A 59 -4.38 34.61 15.54
C SER A 59 -3.84 35.52 14.44
N ILE A 60 -3.16 34.97 13.43
CA ILE A 60 -2.67 35.71 12.25
C ILE A 60 -3.83 36.25 11.41
N VAL A 61 -4.91 35.47 11.24
CA VAL A 61 -6.13 35.90 10.54
C VAL A 61 -6.87 36.99 11.32
N TYR A 62 -6.88 36.91 12.66
CA TYR A 62 -7.50 37.92 13.51
C TYR A 62 -6.72 39.24 13.51
N GLN A 63 -5.38 39.20 13.63
CA GLN A 63 -4.52 40.38 13.62
C GLN A 63 -4.47 41.09 12.26
N SER A 64 -4.76 40.40 11.16
CA SER A 64 -4.81 40.98 9.80
C SER A 64 -6.13 41.68 9.45
N GLY A 65 -7.00 41.94 10.44
CA GLY A 65 -8.23 42.71 10.24
C GLY A 65 -9.39 41.92 9.62
N GLY A 66 -9.30 40.58 9.60
CA GLY A 66 -10.28 39.67 9.01
C GLY A 66 -11.57 39.49 9.83
N LYS A 67 -12.16 40.56 10.36
CA LYS A 67 -13.39 40.48 11.18
C LYS A 67 -14.63 40.02 10.37
N ARG A 68 -14.61 40.17 9.03
CA ARG A 68 -15.69 39.75 8.12
C ARG A 68 -15.61 38.30 7.61
N ILE A 69 -14.50 37.59 7.85
CA ILE A 69 -14.32 36.21 7.33
C ILE A 69 -14.78 35.18 8.38
N ILE A 70 -14.71 35.51 9.66
CA ILE A 70 -15.01 34.57 10.76
C ILE A 70 -16.53 34.33 10.93
N GLU A 71 -17.36 35.34 10.68
CA GLU A 71 -18.84 35.23 10.79
C GLU A 71 -19.47 34.40 9.65
N GLY A 72 -18.75 34.17 8.54
CA GLY A 72 -19.20 33.27 7.46
C GLY A 72 -18.69 31.82 7.59
N LEU A 73 -17.73 31.55 8.49
CA LEU A 73 -17.10 30.24 8.66
C LEU A 73 -17.72 29.41 9.80
N THR A 74 -18.53 30.01 10.67
CA THR A 74 -19.09 29.34 11.85
C THR A 74 -20.34 28.49 11.53
N GLU A 75 -20.94 28.63 10.34
CA GLU A 75 -22.09 27.81 9.91
C GLU A 75 -21.75 26.61 9.02
N ARG A 76 -20.47 26.35 8.69
CA ARG A 76 -20.11 25.29 7.72
C ARG A 76 -18.91 24.42 8.08
N ILE A 77 -18.59 24.25 9.36
CA ILE A 77 -17.60 23.25 9.77
C ILE A 77 -18.29 22.18 10.61
N THR A 78 -19.04 21.30 9.95
CA THR A 78 -19.13 19.91 10.40
C THR A 78 -17.84 19.20 9.97
N PRO A 79 -17.14 18.49 10.87
CA PRO A 79 -15.96 17.72 10.50
C PRO A 79 -16.42 16.45 9.79
N THR A 80 -16.57 16.53 8.46
CA THR A 80 -16.80 15.36 7.62
C THR A 80 -15.63 15.21 6.66
N SER A 81 -14.45 14.87 7.17
CA SER A 81 -13.42 14.22 6.35
C SER A 81 -13.70 12.71 6.34
N THR A 82 -14.83 12.34 5.77
CA THR A 82 -15.17 10.94 5.49
C THR A 82 -14.67 10.65 4.08
N TYR A 83 -13.43 10.16 3.96
CA TYR A 83 -12.98 9.51 2.74
C TYR A 83 -13.58 8.11 2.72
N ASP A 84 -14.90 8.05 2.50
CA ASP A 84 -15.54 6.81 2.10
C ASP A 84 -15.07 6.47 0.69
N ILE A 85 -14.80 5.19 0.44
CA ILE A 85 -14.68 4.67 -0.92
C ILE A 85 -16.02 4.90 -1.61
N PHE A 86 -16.10 5.99 -2.36
CA PHE A 86 -17.27 6.38 -3.15
C PHE A 86 -17.38 5.44 -4.36
N ILE A 87 -18.53 4.79 -4.52
CA ILE A 87 -18.89 4.11 -5.76
C ILE A 87 -19.74 5.12 -6.55
N PRO A 88 -19.18 5.82 -7.56
CA PRO A 88 -19.96 6.77 -8.34
C PRO A 88 -21.05 6.05 -9.13
N THR A 89 -22.24 6.66 -9.21
CA THR A 89 -23.18 6.37 -10.30
C THR A 89 -22.61 6.89 -11.62
N GLU A 90 -23.07 6.36 -12.76
CA GLU A 90 -22.55 6.67 -14.12
C GLU A 90 -22.48 8.18 -14.41
N LYS A 91 -23.33 9.00 -13.77
CA LYS A 91 -23.34 10.48 -13.87
C LYS A 91 -22.34 11.20 -12.94
N GLN A 92 -21.81 10.54 -11.92
CA GLN A 92 -20.96 11.13 -10.86
C GLN A 92 -19.47 10.81 -11.00
N VAL A 93 -19.09 9.97 -11.96
CA VAL A 93 -17.68 9.67 -12.32
C VAL A 93 -16.90 10.95 -12.66
N ALA A 94 -17.58 12.02 -13.07
CA ALA A 94 -16.96 13.28 -13.44
C ALA A 94 -16.50 14.19 -12.27
N ALA A 95 -16.81 13.88 -11.01
CA ALA A 95 -16.69 14.89 -9.92
C ALA A 95 -15.83 14.52 -8.71
N ALA A 96 -15.14 13.37 -8.69
CA ALA A 96 -14.20 13.00 -7.63
C ALA A 96 -12.78 12.75 -8.15
N MET A 97 -12.27 13.69 -8.95
CA MET A 97 -10.84 13.74 -9.30
C MET A 97 -10.07 14.31 -8.11
N MET A 98 -9.18 13.52 -7.52
CA MET A 98 -7.97 14.10 -6.93
C MET A 98 -7.21 14.73 -8.11
N PRO A 99 -6.97 16.05 -8.14
CA PRO A 99 -6.46 16.74 -9.34
C PRO A 99 -5.00 16.44 -9.69
N ALA A 100 -4.45 15.26 -9.34
CA ALA A 100 -3.04 14.96 -9.53
C ALA A 100 -2.69 13.51 -9.93
N MET A 101 -3.64 12.57 -10.03
CA MET A 101 -3.33 11.22 -10.51
C MET A 101 -4.33 10.77 -11.59
N PRO A 102 -3.88 10.44 -12.82
CA PRO A 102 -4.73 9.93 -13.90
C PRO A 102 -5.08 8.45 -13.70
N VAL A 103 -5.36 8.04 -12.46
CA VAL A 103 -5.61 6.64 -12.08
C VAL A 103 -6.86 6.57 -11.21
N SER A 104 -7.77 5.67 -11.54
CA SER A 104 -8.94 5.33 -10.72
C SER A 104 -8.93 3.86 -10.32
N PHE A 105 -9.54 3.54 -9.18
CA PHE A 105 -9.52 2.21 -8.59
C PHE A 105 -10.95 1.71 -8.34
N GLN A 106 -11.27 0.51 -8.81
CA GLN A 106 -12.53 -0.18 -8.52
C GLN A 106 -12.28 -1.56 -7.93
N PHE A 107 -12.89 -1.86 -6.78
CA PHE A 107 -12.75 -3.16 -6.12
C PHE A 107 -13.89 -4.12 -6.49
N LYS A 108 -13.59 -5.11 -7.33
CA LYS A 108 -14.54 -6.15 -7.80
C LYS A 108 -14.32 -7.46 -7.06
N LYS A 109 -15.19 -8.46 -7.27
CA LYS A 109 -15.12 -9.75 -6.57
C LYS A 109 -13.79 -10.51 -6.78
N LYS A 110 -13.15 -10.34 -7.94
CA LYS A 110 -11.91 -11.03 -8.32
C LYS A 110 -10.62 -10.27 -7.98
N GLY A 111 -10.74 -9.02 -7.54
CA GLY A 111 -9.59 -8.14 -7.29
C GLY A 111 -9.90 -6.69 -7.72
N PRO A 112 -8.92 -5.78 -7.57
CA PRO A 112 -9.02 -4.42 -8.07
C PRO A 112 -8.95 -4.35 -9.59
N VAL A 113 -9.56 -3.30 -10.13
CA VAL A 113 -9.36 -2.81 -11.49
C VAL A 113 -8.80 -1.41 -11.35
N LEU A 114 -7.63 -1.20 -11.93
CA LEU A 114 -6.97 0.08 -12.01
C LEU A 114 -7.21 0.62 -13.41
N THR A 115 -7.91 1.73 -13.54
CA THR A 115 -8.08 2.40 -14.83
C THR A 115 -7.10 3.56 -14.90
N VAL A 116 -6.16 3.51 -15.84
CA VAL A 116 -5.17 4.55 -16.08
C VAL A 116 -5.52 5.30 -17.37
N VAL A 117 -5.26 6.61 -17.41
CA VAL A 117 -5.33 7.40 -18.65
C VAL A 117 -3.94 7.46 -19.27
N ASP A 118 -3.81 7.09 -20.53
CA ASP A 118 -2.54 7.14 -21.26
C ASP A 118 -2.27 8.53 -21.86
N SER A 119 -1.16 8.68 -22.58
CA SER A 119 -0.75 9.95 -23.20
C SER A 119 -1.66 10.41 -24.35
N THR A 120 -2.60 9.57 -24.79
CA THR A 120 -3.58 9.86 -25.85
C THR A 120 -4.98 10.13 -25.31
N ASP A 121 -5.11 10.33 -24.00
CA ASP A 121 -6.38 10.45 -23.26
C ASP A 121 -7.26 9.19 -23.36
N GLN A 122 -6.69 8.03 -23.72
CA GLN A 122 -7.39 6.75 -23.70
C GLN A 122 -7.26 6.09 -22.32
N THR A 123 -8.34 5.46 -21.88
CA THR A 123 -8.38 4.72 -20.61
C THR A 123 -8.02 3.26 -20.84
N VAL A 124 -7.09 2.73 -20.05
CA VAL A 124 -6.71 1.31 -20.07
C VAL A 124 -6.90 0.71 -18.69
N ASP A 125 -7.51 -0.48 -18.65
CA ASP A 125 -7.71 -1.23 -17.42
C ASP A 125 -6.52 -2.18 -17.14
N VAL A 126 -6.13 -2.24 -15.87
CA VAL A 126 -5.19 -3.22 -15.32
C VAL A 126 -5.91 -4.00 -14.23
N HIS A 127 -6.01 -5.32 -14.43
CA HIS A 127 -6.58 -6.25 -13.48
C HIS A 127 -5.47 -7.06 -12.82
N LEU A 128 -5.45 -7.04 -11.49
CA LEU A 128 -4.58 -7.90 -10.69
C LEU A 128 -5.47 -8.80 -9.84
N SER A 129 -5.38 -10.11 -10.03
CA SER A 129 -6.19 -11.08 -9.29
C SER A 129 -5.29 -12.12 -8.63
N VAL A 130 -5.39 -12.30 -7.31
CA VAL A 130 -4.71 -13.42 -6.64
C VAL A 130 -5.32 -14.72 -7.14
N THR A 131 -4.50 -15.59 -7.73
CA THR A 131 -4.94 -16.87 -8.28
C THR A 131 -4.33 -18.07 -7.58
N GLY A 132 -3.20 -17.90 -6.91
CA GLY A 132 -2.47 -19.00 -6.28
C GLY A 132 -1.71 -18.57 -5.04
N TYR A 133 -1.64 -19.47 -4.06
CA TYR A 133 -0.82 -19.33 -2.86
C TYR A 133 -0.26 -20.70 -2.47
N GLY A 134 1.05 -20.80 -2.24
CA GLY A 134 1.65 -22.05 -1.79
C GLY A 134 3.16 -21.98 -1.69
N TYR A 135 3.80 -23.15 -1.62
CA TYR A 135 5.26 -23.22 -1.75
C TYR A 135 5.66 -23.10 -3.21
N GLN A 136 6.87 -22.59 -3.48
CA GLN A 136 7.37 -22.27 -4.83
C GLN A 136 7.11 -23.32 -5.92
N ASN A 137 7.23 -24.61 -5.61
CA ASN A 137 7.04 -25.68 -6.61
C ASN A 137 5.61 -26.19 -6.71
N LYS A 138 4.71 -25.71 -5.84
CA LYS A 138 3.33 -26.18 -5.75
C LYS A 138 2.42 -25.06 -5.19
N PRO A 139 2.30 -23.90 -5.86
CA PRO A 139 1.23 -22.96 -5.54
C PRO A 139 -0.10 -23.66 -5.78
N GLU A 140 -1.01 -23.57 -4.80
CA GLU A 140 -2.35 -24.13 -4.93
C GLU A 140 -3.33 -23.02 -5.32
N PRO A 141 -4.35 -23.31 -6.16
CA PRO A 141 -5.34 -22.33 -6.54
C PRO A 141 -6.03 -21.73 -5.32
N ILE A 142 -6.16 -20.40 -5.30
CA ILE A 142 -6.83 -19.72 -4.21
C ILE A 142 -8.35 -19.75 -4.40
N GLY A 143 -9.10 -19.94 -3.32
CA GLY A 143 -10.56 -19.93 -3.32
C GLY A 143 -11.15 -18.52 -3.50
N SER A 144 -12.46 -18.39 -3.24
CA SER A 144 -13.11 -17.08 -3.20
C SER A 144 -12.80 -16.35 -1.89
N ALA A 145 -12.62 -15.03 -1.96
CA ALA A 145 -12.46 -14.19 -0.78
C ALA A 145 -13.79 -13.73 -0.18
N ASP A 146 -13.82 -13.55 1.14
CA ASP A 146 -14.76 -12.65 1.83
C ASP A 146 -14.21 -11.23 1.79
N ILE A 147 -14.98 -10.29 1.24
CA ILE A 147 -14.52 -8.92 0.99
C ILE A 147 -14.97 -8.02 2.14
N LYS A 148 -14.02 -7.38 2.82
CA LYS A 148 -14.28 -6.40 3.87
C LYS A 148 -13.80 -5.02 3.45
N ARG A 149 -14.49 -3.99 3.92
CA ARG A 149 -14.20 -2.59 3.61
C ARG A 149 -14.21 -1.77 4.88
N PHE A 150 -13.17 -0.98 5.06
CA PHE A 150 -12.96 -0.15 6.25
C PHE A 150 -12.35 1.19 5.83
N ARG A 151 -13.17 2.25 5.76
CA ARG A 151 -12.73 3.60 5.36
C ARG A 151 -11.97 3.55 4.01
N ASN A 152 -10.66 3.80 4.05
CA ASN A 152 -9.74 3.82 2.92
C ASN A 152 -9.01 2.48 2.69
N ARG A 153 -9.49 1.38 3.28
CA ARG A 153 -8.93 0.04 3.14
C ARG A 153 -9.95 -0.97 2.65
N VAL A 154 -9.54 -1.83 1.71
CA VAL A 154 -10.29 -3.01 1.25
C VAL A 154 -9.47 -4.25 1.56
N GLU A 155 -10.13 -5.32 2.00
CA GLU A 155 -9.50 -6.62 2.26
C GLU A 155 -10.23 -7.72 1.52
N TYR A 156 -9.47 -8.57 0.83
CA TYR A 156 -9.88 -9.84 0.27
C TYR A 156 -9.36 -10.94 1.21
N ARG A 157 -10.24 -11.45 2.06
CA ARG A 157 -9.90 -12.47 3.05
C ARG A 157 -10.14 -13.86 2.47
N TYR A 158 -9.05 -14.56 2.18
CA TYR A 158 -9.05 -15.99 1.85
C TYR A 158 -8.77 -16.80 3.13
N ASP A 159 -8.64 -18.13 3.01
CA ASP A 159 -8.43 -19.02 4.16
C ASP A 159 -7.17 -18.65 4.98
N ARG A 160 -5.99 -18.66 4.36
CA ARG A 160 -4.69 -18.45 5.06
C ARG A 160 -4.02 -17.11 4.75
N ILE A 161 -4.60 -16.34 3.84
CA ILE A 161 -4.04 -15.10 3.33
C ILE A 161 -5.12 -14.04 3.28
N THR A 162 -4.77 -12.83 3.70
CA THR A 162 -5.56 -11.62 3.45
C THR A 162 -4.77 -10.75 2.51
N GLU A 163 -5.30 -10.53 1.32
CA GLU A 163 -4.85 -9.45 0.46
C GLU A 163 -5.56 -8.17 0.91
N TRP A 164 -4.83 -7.07 1.01
CA TRP A 164 -5.39 -5.79 1.40
C TRP A 164 -4.87 -4.67 0.52
N TYR A 165 -5.68 -3.64 0.45
CA TYR A 165 -5.44 -2.44 -0.34
C TYR A 165 -5.70 -1.23 0.54
N HIS A 166 -4.74 -0.32 0.62
CA HIS A 166 -4.82 0.90 1.40
C HIS A 166 -4.63 2.10 0.48
N HIS A 167 -5.66 2.93 0.39
CA HIS A 167 -5.61 4.15 -0.40
C HIS A 167 -5.14 5.32 0.47
N ASP A 168 -4.10 6.00 0.03
CA ASP A 168 -3.55 7.19 0.67
C ASP A 168 -3.35 8.32 -0.34
N PRO A 169 -2.93 9.53 0.09
CA PRO A 169 -2.71 10.64 -0.82
C PRO A 169 -1.61 10.43 -1.89
N TYR A 170 -0.76 9.41 -1.73
CA TYR A 170 0.37 9.11 -2.61
C TYR A 170 0.10 7.94 -3.57
N GLY A 171 -0.98 7.18 -3.35
CA GLY A 171 -1.38 6.12 -4.26
C GLY A 171 -2.20 5.02 -3.59
N LEU A 172 -2.14 3.85 -4.23
CA LEU A 172 -2.69 2.62 -3.68
C LEU A 172 -1.53 1.73 -3.24
N GLU A 173 -1.51 1.39 -1.96
CA GLU A 173 -0.65 0.35 -1.43
C GLU A 173 -1.40 -0.98 -1.49
N GLN A 174 -0.77 -2.01 -2.05
CA GLN A 174 -1.22 -3.39 -2.00
C GLN A 174 -0.34 -4.14 -1.02
N GLY A 175 -0.92 -5.03 -0.24
CA GLY A 175 -0.15 -5.93 0.58
C GLY A 175 -0.88 -7.21 0.91
N PHE A 176 -0.17 -8.07 1.62
CA PHE A 176 -0.66 -9.37 2.05
C PHE A 176 -0.34 -9.59 3.53
N THR A 177 -1.27 -10.24 4.22
CA THR A 177 -1.01 -10.85 5.53
C THR A 177 -1.18 -12.34 5.35
N LEU A 178 -0.09 -13.08 5.50
CA LEU A 178 -0.07 -14.53 5.50
C LEU A 178 -0.23 -14.97 6.96
N TRP A 179 -1.42 -15.42 7.33
CA TRP A 179 -1.75 -15.76 8.72
C TRP A 179 -1.11 -17.06 9.16
N LEU A 180 -1.02 -18.01 8.24
CA LEU A 180 -0.49 -19.35 8.46
C LEU A 180 0.35 -19.78 7.25
N PRO A 181 1.35 -20.65 7.46
CA PRO A 181 2.09 -21.21 6.34
C PRO A 181 1.15 -21.96 5.39
N PRO A 182 1.51 -22.11 4.10
CA PRO A 182 0.71 -22.87 3.17
C PRO A 182 0.35 -24.27 3.69
N ALA A 183 -0.82 -24.76 3.26
CA ALA A 183 -1.20 -26.15 3.51
C ALA A 183 -0.18 -27.12 2.88
N GLY A 184 -0.08 -28.35 3.40
CA GLY A 184 0.91 -29.33 2.93
C GLY A 184 2.23 -29.34 3.73
N LEU A 185 2.31 -28.55 4.79
CA LEU A 185 3.28 -28.71 5.88
C LEU A 185 2.91 -29.87 6.83
N GLU A 186 2.07 -30.81 6.39
CA GLU A 186 1.81 -32.01 7.17
C GLU A 186 3.15 -32.70 7.47
N THR A 187 3.37 -32.83 8.76
CA THR A 187 4.55 -33.38 9.40
C THR A 187 4.90 -34.73 8.80
N SER A 188 5.78 -34.76 7.81
CA SER A 188 6.60 -35.93 7.51
C SER A 188 7.68 -36.06 8.61
N ASN A 189 7.27 -36.03 9.88
CA ASN A 189 8.12 -36.12 11.05
C ASN A 189 7.97 -37.50 11.70
N LYS A 190 7.77 -38.57 10.92
CA LYS A 190 7.87 -39.92 11.49
C LYS A 190 9.28 -40.49 11.46
N TRP A 191 10.16 -40.11 10.51
CA TRP A 191 11.56 -40.58 10.49
C TRP A 191 12.46 -39.65 9.65
N ARG A 192 13.10 -38.60 10.20
CA ARG A 192 14.09 -37.83 9.42
C ARG A 192 15.23 -37.15 10.18
N TRP A 193 15.60 -37.61 11.37
CA TRP A 193 16.79 -37.13 12.08
C TRP A 193 18.15 -37.51 11.43
N PHE A 194 18.18 -38.38 10.42
CA PHE A 194 19.44 -38.81 9.75
C PHE A 194 19.71 -38.20 8.37
N ARG A 195 18.91 -37.25 7.88
CA ARG A 195 19.14 -36.66 6.54
C ARG A 195 19.61 -35.21 6.65
N LYS A 196 20.87 -34.97 6.28
CA LYS A 196 21.48 -33.65 6.06
C LYS A 196 20.43 -32.70 5.46
N LYS A 197 20.15 -31.59 6.16
CA LYS A 197 19.08 -30.61 5.85
C LYS A 197 19.32 -30.03 4.45
N LYS A 198 18.86 -30.72 3.41
CA LYS A 198 18.74 -30.12 2.06
C LYS A 198 17.80 -28.94 2.27
N LYS A 199 18.21 -27.71 1.92
CA LYS A 199 17.33 -26.53 1.91
C LYS A 199 16.15 -26.92 1.02
N THR A 200 15.07 -27.41 1.63
CA THR A 200 13.91 -27.87 0.89
C THR A 200 13.21 -26.63 0.39
N ASP A 201 12.67 -26.66 -0.83
CA ASP A 201 11.88 -25.58 -1.47
C ASP A 201 10.60 -25.16 -0.68
N ARG A 202 10.48 -25.64 0.56
CA ARG A 202 9.52 -25.23 1.61
C ARG A 202 9.96 -23.96 2.34
N GLY A 203 11.13 -23.42 2.00
CA GLY A 203 11.61 -22.15 2.52
C GLY A 203 10.92 -20.97 1.85
N THR A 204 10.47 -21.12 0.59
CA THR A 204 9.94 -20.00 -0.20
C THR A 204 8.45 -20.20 -0.46
N VAL A 205 7.64 -19.23 -0.05
CA VAL A 205 6.23 -19.15 -0.43
C VAL A 205 6.07 -18.29 -1.66
N VAL A 206 5.07 -18.60 -2.46
CA VAL A 206 4.71 -17.88 -3.69
C VAL A 206 3.26 -17.44 -3.62
N ILE A 207 3.02 -16.18 -4.01
CA ILE A 207 1.71 -15.63 -4.33
C ILE A 207 1.68 -15.39 -5.83
N GLU A 208 0.71 -15.98 -6.52
CA GLU A 208 0.50 -15.77 -7.95
C GLU A 208 -0.59 -14.72 -8.14
N LEU A 209 -0.27 -13.67 -8.89
CA LEU A 209 -1.20 -12.62 -9.34
C LEU A 209 -1.38 -12.75 -10.86
N ALA A 210 -2.56 -13.16 -11.30
CA ALA A 210 -2.90 -13.07 -12.71
C ALA A 210 -3.03 -11.60 -13.11
N LEU A 211 -2.37 -11.25 -14.22
CA LEU A 211 -2.42 -9.94 -14.83
C LEU A 211 -3.24 -10.01 -16.11
N GLU A 212 -4.30 -9.20 -16.19
CA GLU A 212 -5.06 -8.96 -17.41
C GLU A 212 -5.03 -7.45 -17.70
N SER A 213 -4.46 -7.06 -18.84
CA SER A 213 -4.28 -5.66 -19.23
C SER A 213 -3.95 -5.56 -20.71
N GLU A 214 -4.26 -4.42 -21.34
CA GLU A 214 -3.76 -4.07 -22.68
C GLU A 214 -2.37 -3.41 -22.62
N LEU A 215 -1.88 -3.10 -21.41
CA LEU A 215 -0.53 -2.58 -21.21
C LEU A 215 0.50 -3.71 -21.25
N THR A 216 1.66 -3.39 -21.79
CA THR A 216 2.83 -4.27 -21.72
C THR A 216 3.47 -4.14 -20.34
N ALA A 217 3.51 -5.24 -19.59
CA ALA A 217 4.26 -5.34 -18.34
C ALA A 217 5.72 -5.72 -18.63
N VAL A 218 6.67 -4.98 -18.06
CA VAL A 218 8.10 -5.23 -18.22
C VAL A 218 8.80 -5.08 -16.88
N MET A 219 9.65 -6.03 -16.52
CA MET A 219 10.52 -5.90 -15.35
C MET A 219 11.39 -4.64 -15.47
N ASP A 220 11.57 -3.90 -14.38
CA ASP A 220 12.51 -2.80 -14.35
C ASP A 220 13.97 -3.30 -14.44
N LYS A 221 14.89 -2.39 -14.76
CA LYS A 221 16.31 -2.74 -14.97
C LYS A 221 16.98 -3.35 -13.73
N LYS A 222 16.41 -3.16 -12.54
CA LYS A 222 16.93 -3.67 -11.28
C LYS A 222 16.28 -5.00 -10.87
N GLY A 223 15.17 -5.39 -11.52
CA GLY A 223 14.37 -6.54 -11.12
C GLY A 223 13.55 -6.30 -9.84
N GLU A 224 13.38 -5.05 -9.42
CA GLU A 224 12.73 -4.68 -8.15
C GLU A 224 11.28 -4.23 -8.33
N GLY A 225 10.82 -4.16 -9.57
CA GLY A 225 9.49 -3.71 -9.92
C GLY A 225 9.10 -4.05 -11.36
N ILE A 226 7.82 -3.87 -11.65
CA ILE A 226 7.21 -4.03 -12.97
C ILE A 226 6.70 -2.67 -13.42
N ASN A 227 7.08 -2.27 -14.62
CA ASN A 227 6.58 -1.08 -15.29
C ASN A 227 5.50 -1.52 -16.30
N PHE A 228 4.36 -0.86 -16.25
CA PHE A 228 3.29 -1.01 -17.23
C PHE A 228 3.36 0.14 -18.22
N ARG A 229 3.39 -0.21 -19.50
CA ARG A 229 3.64 0.70 -20.61
C ARG A 229 2.57 0.53 -21.67
N SER A 230 2.26 1.60 -22.40
CA SER A 230 1.42 1.47 -23.58
C SER A 230 2.10 0.54 -24.58
N ALA A 231 1.31 -0.36 -25.18
CA ALA A 231 1.78 -1.44 -26.05
C ALA A 231 2.52 -0.95 -27.30
N ASP A 232 2.35 0.33 -27.67
CA ASP A 232 2.66 0.81 -29.00
C ASP A 232 4.08 1.41 -29.18
N GLN A 233 4.92 1.51 -28.15
CA GLN A 233 6.28 2.07 -28.31
C GLN A 233 7.32 1.46 -27.35
N GLU A 234 8.47 1.07 -27.89
CA GLU A 234 9.65 0.59 -27.13
C GLU A 234 10.19 1.64 -26.14
N ASN A 235 9.84 2.91 -26.36
CA ASN A 235 10.14 4.08 -25.51
C ASN A 235 8.89 4.73 -24.90
N SER A 236 7.75 4.04 -24.79
CA SER A 236 6.56 4.62 -24.15
C SER A 236 6.80 4.93 -22.67
N ASP A 237 6.17 6.00 -22.21
CA ASP A 237 6.17 6.40 -20.81
C ASP A 237 5.59 5.29 -19.93
N THR A 238 6.13 5.16 -18.72
CA THR A 238 5.59 4.24 -17.72
C THR A 238 4.33 4.85 -17.12
N LEU A 239 3.19 4.21 -17.36
CA LEU A 239 1.87 4.67 -16.89
C LEU A 239 1.58 4.22 -15.46
N LEU A 240 2.05 3.02 -15.10
CA LEU A 240 1.91 2.45 -13.77
C LEU A 240 3.19 1.70 -13.40
N ARG A 241 3.57 1.75 -12.12
CA ARG A 241 4.69 0.99 -11.57
C ARG A 241 4.25 0.20 -10.35
N TYR A 242 4.53 -1.10 -10.34
CA TYR A 242 4.36 -1.99 -9.20
C TYR A 242 5.73 -2.34 -8.65
N SER A 243 6.06 -1.93 -7.42
CA SER A 243 7.43 -2.01 -6.88
C SER A 243 7.45 -1.82 -5.36
N LYS A 244 8.65 -1.77 -4.76
CA LYS A 244 8.89 -1.51 -3.32
C LYS A 244 8.34 -2.57 -2.39
N ILE A 245 8.31 -3.81 -2.86
CA ILE A 245 7.78 -4.94 -2.10
C ILE A 245 8.76 -5.30 -1.00
N LEU A 246 8.29 -5.25 0.23
CA LEU A 246 8.98 -5.69 1.42
C LEU A 246 8.17 -6.80 2.09
N ALA A 247 8.85 -7.68 2.81
CA ALA A 247 8.20 -8.64 3.69
C ALA A 247 8.88 -8.67 5.05
N TRP A 248 8.09 -8.91 6.09
CA TRP A 248 8.58 -9.09 7.45
C TRP A 248 7.72 -10.08 8.22
N ASP A 249 8.31 -10.67 9.25
CA ASP A 249 7.64 -11.63 10.13
C ASP A 249 7.05 -10.95 11.38
N ASP A 250 6.42 -11.72 12.27
CA ASP A 250 5.77 -11.19 13.48
C ASP A 250 6.74 -10.50 14.47
N LEU A 251 8.04 -10.75 14.35
CA LEU A 251 9.08 -10.05 15.12
C LEU A 251 9.60 -8.79 14.41
N GLY A 252 9.08 -8.46 13.23
CA GLY A 252 9.56 -7.37 12.40
C GLY A 252 10.88 -7.67 11.68
N ARG A 253 11.30 -8.94 11.59
CA ARG A 253 12.51 -9.30 10.83
C ARG A 253 12.19 -9.26 9.35
N LEU A 254 12.99 -8.51 8.60
CA LEU A 254 12.88 -8.46 7.15
C LEU A 254 13.16 -9.83 6.54
N LEU A 255 12.30 -10.24 5.61
CA LEU A 255 12.41 -11.48 4.86
C LEU A 255 12.85 -11.18 3.42
N PRO A 256 13.70 -12.03 2.81
CA PRO A 256 14.02 -11.90 1.39
C PRO A 256 12.77 -12.03 0.53
N VAL A 257 12.58 -11.05 -0.37
CA VAL A 257 11.49 -11.03 -1.35
C VAL A 257 12.06 -10.95 -2.76
N GLN A 258 11.43 -11.64 -3.69
CA GLN A 258 11.71 -11.52 -5.11
C GLN A 258 10.40 -11.41 -5.90
N LEU A 259 10.43 -10.55 -6.93
CA LEU A 259 9.34 -10.36 -7.89
C LEU A 259 9.75 -11.00 -9.22
N GLU A 260 8.87 -11.79 -9.81
CA GLU A 260 9.04 -12.29 -11.18
C GLU A 260 7.80 -12.00 -12.03
N LEU A 261 8.04 -11.71 -13.31
CA LEU A 261 7.00 -11.61 -14.34
C LEU A 261 7.11 -12.83 -15.25
N LYS A 262 6.08 -13.68 -15.26
CA LYS A 262 5.99 -14.85 -16.14
C LYS A 262 4.94 -14.63 -17.20
N GLU A 263 5.36 -14.67 -18.44
CA GLU A 263 4.49 -14.60 -19.59
C GLU A 263 4.46 -15.95 -20.31
N ASN A 264 3.26 -16.41 -20.66
CA ASN A 264 3.08 -17.48 -21.61
C ASN A 264 1.97 -17.11 -22.61
N LYS A 265 1.81 -17.92 -23.66
CA LYS A 265 0.85 -17.65 -24.76
C LYS A 265 -0.61 -17.41 -24.32
N LYS A 266 -0.98 -17.72 -23.07
CA LYS A 266 -2.36 -17.64 -22.57
C LYS A 266 -2.54 -16.71 -21.36
N ARG A 267 -1.46 -16.36 -20.65
CA ARG A 267 -1.54 -15.59 -19.41
C ARG A 267 -0.22 -14.90 -19.08
N THR A 268 -0.35 -13.72 -18.48
CA THR A 268 0.74 -13.04 -17.77
C THR A 268 0.48 -13.16 -16.28
N VAL A 269 1.50 -13.55 -15.53
CA VAL A 269 1.42 -13.77 -14.08
C VAL A 269 2.58 -13.05 -13.42
N ILE A 270 2.27 -12.30 -12.37
CA ILE A 270 3.25 -11.74 -11.46
C ILE A 270 3.37 -12.70 -10.28
N GLU A 271 4.59 -13.11 -9.93
CA GLU A 271 4.84 -14.00 -8.80
C GLU A 271 5.66 -13.27 -7.73
N LEU A 272 5.17 -13.36 -6.50
CA LEU A 272 5.85 -12.84 -5.31
C LEU A 272 6.44 -14.00 -4.53
N TYR A 273 7.75 -14.07 -4.47
CA TYR A 273 8.50 -15.08 -3.72
C TYR A 273 8.94 -14.49 -2.39
N VAL A 274 8.68 -15.18 -1.27
CA VAL A 274 9.14 -14.77 0.05
C VAL A 274 9.84 -15.94 0.75
N ASP A 275 11.10 -15.77 1.15
CA ASP A 275 11.82 -16.77 1.97
C ASP A 275 11.34 -16.67 3.42
N VAL A 276 10.49 -17.62 3.80
CA VAL A 276 9.89 -17.80 5.12
C VAL A 276 10.52 -18.97 5.91
N SER A 277 11.71 -19.44 5.51
CA SER A 277 12.35 -20.64 6.09
C SER A 277 12.41 -20.62 7.62
N ASP A 278 12.66 -19.44 8.18
CA ASP A 278 12.79 -19.23 9.62
C ASP A 278 11.85 -18.13 10.14
N ALA A 279 10.81 -17.78 9.36
CA ALA A 279 9.87 -16.71 9.71
C ALA A 279 8.91 -17.13 10.84
N LEU A 280 8.58 -16.18 11.72
CA LEU A 280 7.44 -16.33 12.63
C LEU A 280 6.17 -15.79 11.99
N TRP A 281 5.08 -16.51 12.20
CA TRP A 281 3.78 -16.19 11.61
C TRP A 281 2.97 -15.30 12.57
N PRO A 282 2.20 -14.33 12.06
CA PRO A 282 1.96 -14.02 10.65
C PRO A 282 3.15 -13.37 9.93
N VAL A 283 3.16 -13.51 8.59
CA VAL A 283 4.09 -12.81 7.69
C VAL A 283 3.34 -11.70 6.97
N PHE A 284 3.95 -10.54 6.87
CA PHE A 284 3.40 -9.34 6.23
C PHE A 284 4.18 -9.00 4.97
N ILE A 285 3.48 -8.52 3.95
CA ILE A 285 4.04 -8.08 2.67
C ILE A 285 3.38 -6.75 2.28
N SER A 286 4.15 -5.75 1.87
CA SER A 286 3.66 -4.45 1.35
C SER A 286 4.67 -3.79 0.42
#